data_AF-A0A093ZYS7-F1
#
_entry.id   AF-A0A093ZYS7-F1
#
_cell.length_a   1.000
_cell.length_b   1.000
_cell.length_c   1.000
_cell.angle_alpha   90.00
_cell.angle_beta   90.00
_cell.angle_gamma   90.00
#
_symmetry.space_group_name_H-M   'P 1'
#
loop_
_entity.id
_entity.type
_entity.pdbx_description
1 polymer ?
#
loop_
_entity_poly.entity_id
_entity_poly.type
_entity_poly.pdbx_seq_one_letter_code
_entity_poly.pdbx_strand_id
1 'polypeptide(L)'
;MAGVGPFALPAAKKGVFVWANDLNPASIAALRDATKLNKVEPYIRAFNTDGHKFIHQCAQDLLALSRAGENKVSVPSKQPRMSRSQKVRPEPIPPTVIEIPQTISHFVMNLPATALTFLPAFRGLYAGHEELFAPHTATKLPMVHVHCFSTKSDDNVREGIEISGIVSKMLGVGMEFEGEVEKVEGDPRKRKEAVGEVAEGKVRVHDVRDVAPLKRMFCASFRIPAEVAFAQV
;
A
#
# COMPACT_ATOMS: atom_id res chain seq x y z
N MET A 1 6.74 3.56 6.27
CA MET A 1 7.19 2.75 7.43
C MET A 1 6.94 1.29 7.12
N ALA A 2 7.89 0.69 6.42
CA ALA A 2 7.86 -0.70 6.06
C ALA A 2 8.39 -1.60 7.19
N GLY A 3 9.13 -1.05 8.15
CA GLY A 3 9.87 -1.81 9.14
C GLY A 3 10.72 -2.90 8.48
N VAL A 4 10.66 -4.10 9.04
CA VAL A 4 11.29 -5.31 8.47
C VAL A 4 10.45 -5.99 7.38
N GLY A 5 9.35 -5.38 6.95
CA GLY A 5 8.51 -5.85 5.85
C GLY A 5 7.34 -6.78 6.18
N PRO A 6 6.58 -6.64 7.29
CA PRO A 6 5.45 -7.53 7.59
C PRO A 6 4.32 -7.46 6.55
N PHE A 7 4.17 -6.33 5.84
CA PHE A 7 3.25 -6.18 4.70
C PHE A 7 3.95 -6.34 3.34
N ALA A 8 5.17 -5.81 3.20
CA ALA A 8 5.91 -5.81 1.95
C ALA A 8 6.25 -7.22 1.47
N LEU A 9 6.77 -8.08 2.35
CA LEU A 9 7.20 -9.44 1.98
C LEU A 9 6.02 -10.34 1.57
N PRO A 10 4.88 -10.39 2.30
CA PRO A 10 3.73 -11.16 1.85
C PRO A 10 3.10 -10.64 0.55
N ALA A 11 3.10 -9.32 0.32
CA ALA A 11 2.59 -8.74 -0.93
C ALA A 11 3.49 -9.13 -2.12
N ALA A 12 4.81 -9.01 -1.96
CA ALA A 12 5.77 -9.39 -2.98
C ALA A 12 5.74 -10.89 -3.32
N LYS A 13 5.52 -11.76 -2.33
CA LYS A 13 5.28 -13.20 -2.56
C LYS A 13 4.05 -13.49 -3.43
N LYS A 14 3.10 -12.55 -3.50
CA LYS A 14 1.92 -12.61 -4.36
C LYS A 14 2.12 -11.90 -5.70
N GLY A 15 3.34 -11.49 -6.03
CA GLY A 15 3.68 -10.82 -7.29
C GLY A 15 3.34 -9.33 -7.33
N VAL A 16 3.07 -8.71 -6.18
CA VAL A 16 2.86 -7.26 -6.09
C VAL A 16 4.20 -6.55 -6.04
N PHE A 17 4.42 -5.56 -6.90
CA PHE A 17 5.60 -4.70 -6.81
C PHE A 17 5.47 -3.72 -5.63
N VAL A 18 6.49 -3.64 -4.78
CA VAL A 18 6.47 -2.88 -3.53
C VAL A 18 7.65 -1.94 -3.45
N TRP A 19 7.35 -0.66 -3.23
CA TRP A 19 8.29 0.37 -2.83
C TRP A 19 8.21 0.51 -1.31
N ALA A 20 9.19 -0.05 -0.61
CA ALA A 20 9.18 -0.18 0.84
C ALA A 20 10.16 0.82 1.47
N ASN A 21 9.64 1.80 2.22
CA ASN A 21 10.45 2.81 2.91
C ASN A 21 10.32 2.76 4.43
N ASP A 22 11.45 2.91 5.10
CA ASP A 22 11.55 3.08 6.55
C ASP A 22 12.73 3.99 6.90
N LEU A 23 12.56 4.84 7.92
CA LEU A 23 13.61 5.77 8.34
C LEU A 23 14.73 5.06 9.13
N ASN A 24 14.43 3.92 9.76
CA ASN A 24 15.44 3.18 10.52
C ASN A 24 16.33 2.33 9.58
N PRO A 25 17.65 2.60 9.49
CA PRO A 25 18.55 1.85 8.62
C PRO A 25 18.64 0.37 9.00
N ALA A 26 18.50 0.01 10.28
CA ALA A 26 18.51 -1.38 10.72
C ALA A 26 17.27 -2.16 10.21
N SER A 27 16.09 -1.52 10.21
CA SER A 27 14.88 -2.08 9.62
C SER A 27 15.07 -2.37 8.13
N ILE A 28 15.70 -1.44 7.40
CA ILE A 28 15.95 -1.58 5.97
C ILE A 28 17.01 -2.64 5.66
N ALA A 29 18.06 -2.75 6.46
CA ALA A 29 19.03 -3.84 6.34
C ALA A 29 18.32 -5.20 6.50
N ALA A 30 17.53 -5.37 7.56
CA ALA A 30 16.76 -6.60 7.79
C ALA A 30 15.74 -6.88 6.68
N LEU A 31 15.07 -5.85 6.14
CA LEU A 31 14.17 -5.99 5.00
C LEU A 31 14.90 -6.50 3.75
N ARG A 32 16.10 -5.98 3.45
CA ARG A 32 16.91 -6.43 2.30
C ARG A 32 17.34 -7.89 2.44
N ASP A 33 17.74 -8.30 3.64
CA ASP A 33 18.08 -9.70 3.92
C ASP A 33 16.87 -10.62 3.81
N ALA A 34 15.72 -10.19 4.36
CA ALA A 34 14.47 -10.92 4.26
C ALA A 34 13.98 -11.03 2.80
N THR A 35 14.16 -9.98 1.98
CA THR A 35 13.84 -10.01 0.54
C THR A 35 14.61 -11.11 -0.17
N LYS A 36 15.92 -11.23 0.09
CA LYS A 36 16.76 -12.31 -0.46
C LYS A 36 16.36 -13.69 0.03
N LEU A 37 16.17 -13.82 1.35
CA LEU A 37 15.76 -15.08 1.97
C LEU A 37 14.44 -15.61 1.39
N ASN A 38 13.50 -14.71 1.10
CA ASN A 38 12.19 -15.03 0.55
C ASN A 38 12.15 -15.11 -0.98
N LYS A 39 13.25 -14.80 -1.68
CA LYS A 39 13.38 -14.84 -3.15
C LYS A 39 12.38 -13.92 -3.85
N VAL A 40 12.20 -12.71 -3.33
CA VAL A 40 11.25 -11.71 -3.82
C VAL A 40 11.93 -10.40 -4.26
N GLU A 41 13.24 -10.44 -4.50
CA GLU A 41 14.05 -9.33 -5.01
C GLU A 41 13.43 -8.65 -6.25
N PRO A 42 12.85 -9.38 -7.22
CA PRO A 42 12.23 -8.74 -8.39
C PRO A 42 11.04 -7.83 -8.04
N TYR A 43 10.42 -8.03 -6.87
CA TYR A 43 9.17 -7.39 -6.49
C TYR A 43 9.33 -6.34 -5.39
N ILE A 44 10.48 -6.21 -4.73
CA ILE A 44 10.66 -5.25 -3.63
C ILE A 44 11.84 -4.32 -3.91
N ARG A 45 11.58 -3.02 -3.82
CA ARG A 45 12.62 -1.97 -3.75
C ARG A 45 12.60 -1.35 -2.36
N ALA A 46 13.74 -1.36 -1.67
CA ALA A 46 13.87 -0.91 -0.27
C ALA A 46 14.61 0.43 -0.16
N PHE A 47 13.97 1.40 0.47
CA PHE A 47 14.43 2.79 0.61
C PHE A 47 14.62 3.16 2.08
N ASN A 48 15.59 4.03 2.35
CA ASN A 48 15.82 4.59 3.67
C ASN A 48 15.82 6.12 3.57
N THR A 49 14.62 6.69 3.49
CA THR A 49 14.41 8.13 3.32
C THR A 49 13.32 8.64 4.26
N ASP A 50 13.25 9.96 4.40
CA ASP A 50 12.12 10.60 5.08
C ASP A 50 10.79 10.21 4.41
N GLY A 51 9.79 9.86 5.23
CA GLY A 51 8.50 9.35 4.77
C GLY A 51 7.65 10.38 4.04
N HIS A 52 7.72 11.66 4.41
CA HIS A 52 6.98 12.72 3.73
C HIS A 52 7.52 12.91 2.30
N LYS A 53 8.85 12.94 2.15
CA LYS A 53 9.48 13.03 0.82
C LYS A 53 9.22 11.77 -0.02
N PHE A 54 9.25 10.61 0.63
CA PHE A 54 9.12 9.33 -0.05
C PHE A 54 7.79 9.16 -0.79
N ILE A 55 6.69 9.71 -0.25
CA ILE A 55 5.35 9.59 -0.85
C ILE A 55 5.35 10.16 -2.29
N HIS A 56 5.92 11.34 -2.51
CA HIS A 56 6.08 11.89 -3.85
C HIS A 56 7.15 11.16 -4.66
N GLN A 57 8.30 10.88 -4.03
CA GLN A 57 9.42 10.24 -4.72
C GLN A 57 9.02 8.93 -5.37
N CYS A 58 8.28 8.05 -4.67
CA CYS A 58 7.92 6.75 -5.24
C CYS A 58 6.95 6.85 -6.43
N ALA A 59 6.06 7.85 -6.44
CA ALA A 59 5.18 8.11 -7.57
C ALA A 59 5.98 8.64 -8.77
N GLN A 60 6.88 9.59 -8.54
CA GLN A 60 7.75 10.16 -9.56
C GLN A 60 8.71 9.12 -10.16
N ASP A 61 9.30 8.26 -9.33
CA ASP A 61 10.19 7.17 -9.76
C ASP A 61 9.47 6.22 -10.71
N LEU A 62 8.21 5.85 -10.42
CA LEU A 62 7.42 4.98 -11.29
C LEU A 62 7.12 5.63 -12.64
N LEU A 63 6.76 6.91 -12.64
CA LEU A 63 6.54 7.67 -13.88
C LEU A 63 7.83 7.75 -14.71
N ALA A 64 8.96 8.01 -14.06
CA ALA A 64 10.27 8.07 -14.70
C ALA A 64 10.66 6.71 -15.32
N LEU A 65 10.50 5.61 -14.57
CA LEU A 65 10.75 4.25 -15.06
C LEU A 65 9.90 3.92 -16.29
N SER A 66 8.62 4.29 -16.28
CA SER A 66 7.72 4.05 -17.41
C SER A 66 8.10 4.89 -18.63
N ARG A 67 8.42 6.18 -18.45
CA ARG A 67 8.87 7.07 -19.55
C ARG A 67 10.19 6.60 -20.18
N ALA A 68 11.10 6.07 -19.38
CA ALA A 68 12.37 5.52 -19.86
C ALA A 68 12.24 4.13 -20.52
N GLY A 69 11.08 3.47 -20.43
CA GLY A 69 10.90 2.09 -20.87
C GLY A 69 11.63 1.05 -20.01
N GLU A 70 12.03 1.44 -18.79
CA GLU A 70 12.77 0.63 -17.81
C GLU A 70 11.84 -0.04 -16.77
N ASN A 71 10.53 0.08 -16.95
CA ASN A 71 9.51 -0.51 -16.09
C ASN A 71 9.30 -2.02 -16.38
N LYS A 72 10.38 -2.79 -16.62
CA LYS A 72 10.33 -4.21 -16.94
C LYS A 72 11.20 -5.02 -15.99
N VAL A 73 10.65 -6.10 -15.46
CA VAL A 73 11.34 -7.00 -14.53
C VAL A 73 11.29 -8.42 -15.07
N SER A 74 12.46 -9.06 -15.14
CA SER A 74 12.57 -10.48 -15.48
C SER A 74 12.44 -11.34 -14.24
N VAL A 75 11.48 -12.28 -14.24
CA VAL A 75 11.27 -13.23 -13.13
C VAL A 75 11.50 -14.67 -13.60
N PRO A 76 12.13 -15.52 -12.77
CA PRO A 76 12.32 -16.92 -13.11
C PRO A 76 10.99 -17.65 -13.31
N SER A 77 10.84 -18.30 -14.46
CA SER A 77 9.69 -19.16 -14.74
C SER A 77 9.83 -20.49 -14.00
N LYS A 78 8.71 -21.03 -13.48
CA LYS A 78 8.69 -22.35 -12.84
C LYS A 78 9.10 -23.42 -13.86
N GLN A 79 10.30 -23.95 -13.71
CA GLN A 79 10.79 -25.00 -14.59
C GLN A 79 9.98 -26.30 -14.38
N PRO A 80 9.70 -27.05 -15.45
CA PRO A 80 8.99 -28.33 -15.36
C PRO A 80 9.79 -29.31 -14.47
N ARG A 81 9.08 -30.00 -13.56
CA ARG A 81 9.69 -31.05 -12.73
C ARG A 81 9.88 -32.30 -13.59
N MET A 82 11.12 -32.80 -13.68
CA MET A 82 11.35 -34.08 -14.36
C MET A 82 10.78 -35.23 -13.53
N SER A 83 9.98 -36.08 -14.17
CA SER A 83 9.68 -37.42 -13.67
C SER A 83 10.90 -38.32 -13.85
N ARG A 84 11.17 -39.22 -12.89
CA ARG A 84 12.22 -40.26 -13.02
C ARG A 84 12.03 -41.17 -14.23
N SER A 85 10.82 -41.24 -14.80
CA SER A 85 10.51 -42.06 -15.98
C SER A 85 10.72 -41.35 -17.33
N GLN A 86 10.98 -40.04 -17.35
CA GLN A 86 11.16 -39.28 -18.59
C GLN A 86 12.59 -39.42 -19.13
N LYS A 87 12.72 -39.95 -20.35
CA LYS A 87 14.01 -40.07 -21.07
C LYS A 87 14.46 -38.79 -21.76
N VAL A 88 13.55 -37.86 -22.02
CA VAL A 88 13.83 -36.58 -22.70
C VAL A 88 13.67 -35.44 -21.71
N ARG A 89 14.71 -34.61 -21.60
CA ARG A 89 14.72 -33.43 -20.75
C ARG A 89 13.85 -32.34 -21.41
N PRO A 90 12.84 -31.79 -20.71
CA PRO A 90 12.06 -30.66 -21.25
C PRO A 90 12.97 -29.46 -21.51
N GLU A 91 12.67 -28.68 -22.55
CA GLU A 91 13.38 -27.43 -22.80
C GLU A 91 13.18 -26.44 -21.64
N PRO A 92 14.22 -25.67 -21.25
CA PRO A 92 14.09 -24.64 -20.22
C PRO A 92 13.09 -23.56 -20.63
N ILE A 93 12.14 -23.24 -19.75
CA ILE A 93 11.21 -22.14 -19.99
C ILE A 93 11.97 -20.82 -19.77
N PRO A 94 11.95 -19.87 -20.74
CA PRO A 94 12.62 -18.58 -20.57
C PRO A 94 12.00 -17.78 -19.41
N PRO A 95 12.76 -16.85 -18.80
CA PRO A 95 12.22 -15.95 -17.79
C PRO A 95 11.02 -15.16 -18.30
N THR A 96 10.03 -14.95 -17.43
CA THR A 96 8.85 -14.13 -17.75
C THR A 96 9.22 -12.66 -17.54
N VAL A 97 8.91 -11.80 -18.50
CA VAL A 97 9.06 -10.34 -18.35
C VAL A 97 7.72 -9.76 -17.90
N ILE A 98 7.72 -9.06 -16.78
CA ILE A 98 6.54 -8.41 -16.21
C ILE A 98 6.77 -6.91 -16.24
N GLU A 99 5.76 -6.17 -16.69
CA GLU A 99 5.78 -4.72 -16.67
C GLU A 99 5.31 -4.19 -15.31
N ILE A 100 6.07 -3.27 -14.75
CA ILE A 100 5.70 -2.52 -13.54
C ILE A 100 4.66 -1.47 -13.96
N PRO A 101 3.51 -1.37 -13.27
CA PRO A 101 2.55 -0.29 -13.49
C PRO A 101 3.17 1.09 -13.30
N GLN A 102 2.75 2.06 -14.11
CA GLN A 102 3.28 3.43 -14.09
C GLN A 102 2.78 4.27 -12.89
N THR A 103 1.75 3.82 -12.17
CA THR A 103 1.18 4.54 -11.02
C THR A 103 1.06 3.65 -9.78
N ILE A 104 1.02 4.28 -8.60
CA ILE A 104 0.81 3.60 -7.33
C ILE A 104 -0.67 3.24 -7.20
N SER A 105 -0.98 1.99 -6.88
CA SER A 105 -2.36 1.57 -6.60
C SER A 105 -2.74 1.73 -5.13
N HIS A 106 -1.81 1.46 -4.21
CA HIS A 106 -2.05 1.48 -2.76
C HIS A 106 -0.86 2.03 -1.98
N PHE A 107 -1.16 2.82 -0.94
CA PHE A 107 -0.24 3.17 0.14
C PHE A 107 -0.65 2.44 1.41
N VAL A 108 0.31 1.82 2.10
CA VAL A 108 0.09 1.19 3.41
C VAL A 108 1.00 1.85 4.43
N MET A 109 0.40 2.44 5.47
CA MET A 109 1.09 3.25 6.46
C MET A 109 0.93 2.62 7.84
N ASN A 110 1.84 1.71 8.19
CA ASN A 110 1.83 1.00 9.47
C ASN A 110 2.68 1.69 10.54
N LEU A 111 2.28 2.91 10.93
CA LEU A 111 2.89 3.66 12.03
C LEU A 111 1.79 4.26 12.91
N PRO A 112 1.11 3.47 13.74
CA PRO A 112 -0.19 3.89 14.27
C PRO A 112 -0.16 5.10 15.19
N ALA A 113 1.01 5.43 15.76
CA ALA A 113 1.16 6.62 16.60
C ALA A 113 1.10 7.94 15.80
N THR A 114 1.60 7.95 14.56
CA THR A 114 1.79 9.21 13.81
C THR A 114 1.46 9.09 12.32
N ALA A 115 1.00 7.96 11.80
CA ALA A 115 0.81 7.81 10.35
C ALA A 115 -0.18 8.82 9.75
N LEU A 116 -1.18 9.27 10.51
CA LEU A 116 -2.12 10.31 10.08
C LEU A 116 -1.44 11.66 9.79
N THR A 117 -0.29 11.96 10.39
CA THR A 117 0.42 13.22 10.16
C THR A 117 1.11 13.29 8.80
N PHE A 118 1.20 12.17 8.08
CA PHE A 118 1.79 12.09 6.74
C PHE A 118 0.77 12.36 5.63
N LEU A 119 -0.53 12.34 5.93
CA LEU A 119 -1.58 12.53 4.92
C LEU A 119 -1.47 13.87 4.14
N PRO A 120 -0.99 14.99 4.71
CA PRO A 120 -0.76 16.21 3.93
C PRO A 120 0.20 16.02 2.74
N ALA A 121 1.11 15.04 2.81
CA ALA A 121 2.07 14.75 1.74
C ALA A 121 1.45 14.05 0.51
N PHE A 122 0.14 13.79 0.51
CA PHE A 122 -0.57 13.35 -0.70
C PHE A 122 -1.03 14.52 -1.58
N ARG A 123 -0.95 15.76 -1.07
CA ARG A 123 -1.32 16.95 -1.83
C ARG A 123 -0.38 17.13 -3.03
N GLY A 124 -0.95 17.17 -4.22
CA GLY A 124 -0.23 17.27 -5.49
C GLY A 124 0.63 16.05 -5.82
N LEU A 125 0.30 14.87 -5.28
CA LEU A 125 1.01 13.62 -5.58
C LEU A 125 1.16 13.37 -7.10
N TYR A 126 0.14 13.74 -7.87
CA TYR A 126 0.05 13.54 -9.32
C TYR A 126 -0.34 14.83 -10.06
N ALA A 127 0.00 16.01 -9.51
CA ALA A 127 -0.29 17.28 -10.18
C ALA A 127 0.31 17.31 -11.60
N GLY A 128 -0.51 17.63 -12.60
CA GLY A 128 -0.10 17.63 -14.02
C GLY A 128 -0.01 16.24 -14.66
N HIS A 129 -0.54 15.20 -13.99
CA HIS A 129 -0.63 13.82 -14.46
C HIS A 129 -2.06 13.26 -14.36
N GLU A 130 -3.05 14.14 -14.51
CA GLU A 130 -4.48 13.81 -14.47
C GLU A 130 -4.85 12.79 -15.57
N GLU A 131 -4.19 12.87 -16.73
CA GLU A 131 -4.43 12.01 -17.89
C GLU A 131 -4.16 10.53 -17.63
N LEU A 132 -3.44 10.20 -16.57
CA LEU A 132 -3.14 8.82 -16.19
C LEU A 132 -4.31 8.13 -15.49
N PHE A 133 -5.30 8.89 -15.00
CA PHE A 133 -6.36 8.39 -14.13
C PHE A 133 -7.74 8.58 -14.75
N ALA A 134 -8.76 8.00 -14.11
CA ALA A 134 -10.14 8.22 -14.45
C ALA A 134 -10.50 9.71 -14.32
N PRO A 135 -11.31 10.27 -15.26
CA PRO A 135 -12.00 9.56 -16.34
C PRO A 135 -11.18 9.35 -17.63
N HIS A 136 -9.94 9.84 -17.70
CA HIS A 136 -9.10 9.72 -18.91
C HIS A 136 -8.64 8.29 -19.20
N THR A 137 -8.44 7.48 -18.15
CA THR A 137 -8.18 6.03 -18.25
C THR A 137 -9.08 5.24 -17.28
N ALA A 138 -9.00 3.91 -17.30
CA ALA A 138 -9.65 3.08 -16.29
C ALA A 138 -8.92 3.07 -14.92
N THR A 139 -7.73 3.67 -14.83
CA THR A 139 -6.90 3.66 -13.63
C THR A 139 -7.46 4.63 -12.59
N LYS A 140 -7.70 4.17 -11.37
CA LYS A 140 -8.18 5.04 -10.29
C LYS A 140 -7.01 5.59 -9.46
N LEU A 141 -7.22 6.73 -8.80
CA LEU A 141 -6.25 7.33 -7.85
C LEU A 141 -5.90 6.38 -6.70
N PRO A 142 -4.71 6.43 -6.09
CA PRO A 142 -4.31 5.44 -5.09
C PRO A 142 -5.28 5.33 -3.90
N MET A 143 -5.44 4.12 -3.36
CA MET A 143 -6.00 3.93 -2.01
C MET A 143 -4.93 4.13 -0.94
N VAL A 144 -5.32 4.66 0.20
CA VAL A 144 -4.46 4.82 1.39
C VAL A 144 -5.05 4.00 2.52
N HIS A 145 -4.21 3.16 3.13
CA HIS A 145 -4.51 2.38 4.32
C HIS A 145 -3.63 2.87 5.47
N VAL A 146 -4.17 3.75 6.30
CA VAL A 146 -3.46 4.40 7.39
C VAL A 146 -3.85 3.77 8.72
N HIS A 147 -2.88 3.14 9.37
CA HIS A 147 -3.11 2.61 10.71
C HIS A 147 -3.01 3.75 11.72
N CYS A 148 -3.87 3.73 12.74
CA CYS A 148 -3.88 4.71 13.80
C CYS A 148 -4.32 4.09 15.12
N PHE A 149 -4.15 4.84 16.22
CA PHE A 149 -4.72 4.50 17.50
C PHE A 149 -5.89 5.41 17.83
N SER A 150 -6.92 4.85 18.46
CA SER A 150 -7.99 5.62 19.11
C SER A 150 -8.38 4.97 20.45
N THR A 151 -9.33 5.58 21.15
CA THR A 151 -9.95 5.03 22.35
C THR A 151 -10.68 3.72 22.07
N LYS A 152 -10.99 2.99 23.12
CA LYS A 152 -11.81 1.78 23.05
C LYS A 152 -13.24 2.13 23.45
N SER A 153 -14.20 1.84 22.59
CA SER A 153 -15.65 1.89 22.86
C SER A 153 -16.31 0.58 22.42
N ASP A 154 -17.58 0.38 22.78
CA ASP A 154 -18.30 -0.89 22.53
C ASP A 154 -18.76 -1.05 21.07
N ASP A 155 -19.09 0.06 20.39
CA ASP A 155 -19.58 0.08 19.01
C ASP A 155 -18.58 0.65 17.97
N ASN A 156 -17.49 1.29 18.41
CA ASN A 156 -16.47 1.95 17.59
C ASN A 156 -16.99 2.97 16.54
N VAL A 157 -18.30 3.23 16.44
CA VAL A 157 -18.87 4.12 15.40
C VAL A 157 -18.38 5.54 15.62
N ARG A 158 -18.38 5.98 16.89
CA ARG A 158 -17.83 7.26 17.31
C ARG A 158 -16.37 7.41 16.90
N GLU A 159 -15.55 6.38 17.14
CA GLU A 159 -14.14 6.36 16.75
C GLU A 159 -13.99 6.42 15.23
N GLY A 160 -14.85 5.74 14.48
CA GLY A 160 -14.90 5.82 13.01
C GLY A 160 -15.13 7.25 12.51
N ILE A 161 -16.09 7.95 13.09
CA ILE A 161 -16.40 9.36 12.79
C ILE A 161 -15.21 10.26 13.17
N GLU A 162 -14.64 10.09 14.36
CA GLU A 162 -13.50 10.88 14.84
C GLU A 162 -12.27 10.71 13.94
N ILE A 163 -11.91 9.45 13.62
CA ILE A 163 -10.80 9.13 12.73
C ILE A 163 -11.03 9.74 11.34
N SER A 164 -12.25 9.65 10.80
CA SER A 164 -12.60 10.25 9.50
C SER A 164 -12.51 11.78 9.54
N GLY A 165 -12.87 12.40 10.66
CA GLY A 165 -12.66 13.83 10.90
C GLY A 165 -11.18 14.23 10.92
N ILE A 166 -10.32 13.42 11.52
CA ILE A 166 -8.86 13.65 11.49
C ILE A 166 -8.32 13.48 10.07
N VAL A 167 -8.76 12.45 9.34
CA VAL A 167 -8.39 12.25 7.92
C VAL A 167 -8.79 13.48 7.10
N SER A 168 -10.02 13.97 7.27
CA SER A 168 -10.51 15.19 6.61
C SER A 168 -9.61 16.39 6.89
N LYS A 169 -9.31 16.62 8.17
CA LYS A 169 -8.45 17.73 8.61
C LYS A 169 -7.05 17.65 8.02
N MET A 170 -6.45 16.46 8.00
CA MET A 170 -5.08 16.27 7.52
C MET A 170 -4.96 16.35 6.00
N LEU A 171 -6.00 15.95 5.26
CA LEU A 171 -6.04 16.12 3.81
C LEU A 171 -6.46 17.54 3.39
N GLY A 172 -7.15 18.27 4.27
CA GLY A 172 -7.71 19.59 3.99
C GLY A 172 -9.01 19.57 3.19
N VAL A 173 -9.71 18.43 3.17
CA VAL A 173 -10.92 18.18 2.38
C VAL A 173 -11.93 17.37 3.18
N GLY A 174 -13.22 17.49 2.88
CA GLY A 174 -14.28 16.77 3.59
C GLY A 174 -14.28 15.27 3.26
N MET A 175 -14.12 14.42 4.27
CA MET A 175 -14.17 12.97 4.13
C MET A 175 -15.16 12.38 5.15
N GLU A 176 -16.13 11.61 4.67
CA GLU A 176 -17.23 11.10 5.49
C GLU A 176 -16.99 9.64 5.89
N PHE A 177 -17.35 9.31 7.14
CA PHE A 177 -17.28 7.93 7.62
C PHE A 177 -18.30 7.03 6.91
N GLU A 178 -17.86 5.89 6.39
CA GLU A 178 -18.69 4.88 5.75
C GLU A 178 -19.31 3.93 6.80
N GLY A 179 -20.30 4.44 7.54
CA GLY A 179 -21.39 3.72 8.21
C GLY A 179 -21.08 2.72 9.33
N GLU A 180 -20.19 1.76 9.09
CA GLU A 180 -19.91 0.66 10.01
C GLU A 180 -18.41 0.45 10.19
N VAL A 181 -17.99 0.23 11.44
CA VAL A 181 -16.65 -0.26 11.73
C VAL A 181 -16.65 -1.76 11.60
N GLU A 182 -16.03 -2.27 10.54
CA GLU A 182 -15.93 -3.71 10.34
C GLU A 182 -15.02 -4.34 11.41
N LYS A 183 -15.60 -5.19 12.26
CA LYS A 183 -14.85 -6.00 13.22
C LYS A 183 -14.17 -7.16 12.50
N VAL A 184 -12.85 -7.13 12.45
CA VAL A 184 -12.04 -8.17 11.79
C VAL A 184 -11.70 -9.30 12.78
N GLU A 185 -12.70 -9.84 13.47
CA GLU A 185 -12.47 -10.97 14.38
C GLU A 185 -12.59 -12.31 13.64
N GLY A 186 -11.53 -13.12 13.70
CA GLY A 186 -11.56 -14.56 13.42
C GLY A 186 -11.65 -15.02 11.95
N ASP A 187 -12.29 -14.28 11.04
CA ASP A 187 -12.54 -14.77 9.66
C ASP A 187 -11.62 -14.13 8.59
N PRO A 188 -10.69 -14.89 7.98
CA PRO A 188 -9.86 -14.43 6.87
C PRO A 188 -10.63 -14.02 5.60
N ARG A 189 -11.88 -14.45 5.41
CA ARG A 189 -12.69 -14.10 4.22
C ARG A 189 -13.25 -12.68 4.32
N LYS A 190 -13.76 -12.29 5.49
CA LYS A 190 -14.20 -10.91 5.76
C LYS A 190 -13.06 -9.88 5.68
N ARG A 191 -11.81 -10.30 5.92
CA ARG A 191 -10.60 -9.48 5.68
C ARG A 191 -10.41 -9.03 4.23
N LYS A 192 -10.89 -9.79 3.23
CA LYS A 192 -10.80 -9.39 1.82
C LYS A 192 -11.80 -8.31 1.46
N GLU A 193 -12.99 -8.33 2.05
CA GLU A 193 -14.04 -7.32 1.86
C GLU A 193 -13.65 -6.02 2.57
N ALA A 194 -12.99 -6.12 3.74
CA ALA A 194 -12.47 -5.00 4.50
C ALA A 194 -11.47 -4.13 3.72
N VAL A 195 -10.54 -4.72 2.98
CA VAL A 195 -9.54 -3.98 2.17
C VAL A 195 -10.10 -3.62 0.77
N GLY A 196 -11.42 -3.74 0.59
CA GLY A 196 -12.11 -3.47 -0.67
C GLY A 196 -12.09 -2.00 -1.08
N GLU A 197 -12.64 -1.74 -2.27
CA GLU A 197 -12.89 -0.40 -2.79
C GLU A 197 -13.70 0.45 -1.79
N VAL A 198 -13.29 1.69 -1.62
CA VAL A 198 -14.00 2.71 -0.83
C VAL A 198 -14.44 3.79 -1.79
N ALA A 199 -15.70 4.23 -1.67
CA ALA A 199 -16.25 5.28 -2.51
C ALA A 199 -15.47 6.60 -2.33
N GLU A 200 -15.48 7.44 -3.36
CA GLU A 200 -14.84 8.75 -3.30
C GLU A 200 -15.47 9.61 -2.20
N GLY A 201 -14.64 10.37 -1.48
CA GLY A 201 -15.07 11.17 -0.33
C GLY A 201 -15.44 10.36 0.92
N LYS A 202 -15.28 9.03 0.92
CA LYS A 202 -15.57 8.16 2.07
C LYS A 202 -14.31 7.62 2.74
N VAL A 203 -14.44 7.34 4.03
CA VAL A 203 -13.44 6.67 4.86
C VAL A 203 -14.07 5.45 5.50
N ARG A 204 -13.52 4.28 5.21
CA ARG A 204 -13.85 3.05 5.92
C ARG A 204 -12.87 2.85 7.06
N VAL A 205 -13.36 2.52 8.25
CA VAL A 205 -12.51 2.30 9.42
C VAL A 205 -12.66 0.86 9.89
N HIS A 206 -11.53 0.18 10.08
CA HIS A 206 -11.48 -1.20 10.54
C HIS A 206 -10.90 -1.28 11.94
N ASP A 207 -11.52 -2.07 12.79
CA ASP A 207 -10.95 -2.48 14.07
C ASP A 207 -9.88 -3.55 13.82
N VAL A 208 -8.62 -3.24 14.15
CA VAL A 208 -7.47 -4.13 13.89
C VAL A 208 -7.22 -5.04 15.08
N ARG A 209 -7.07 -4.47 16.28
CA ARG A 209 -6.79 -5.19 17.53
C ARG A 209 -6.76 -4.25 18.73
N ASP A 210 -6.97 -4.81 19.92
CA ASP A 210 -6.61 -4.17 21.19
C ASP A 210 -5.09 -4.00 21.33
N VAL A 211 -4.68 -2.86 21.90
CA VAL A 211 -3.25 -2.58 22.16
C VAL A 211 -2.96 -2.24 23.62
N ALA A 212 -3.93 -1.68 24.35
CA ALA A 212 -3.90 -1.48 25.79
C ALA A 212 -5.34 -1.42 26.32
N PRO A 213 -5.58 -1.46 27.65
CA PRO A 213 -6.94 -1.48 28.20
C PRO A 213 -7.88 -0.39 27.66
N LEU A 214 -7.37 0.82 27.42
CA LEU A 214 -8.14 1.97 26.92
C LEU A 214 -7.78 2.37 25.48
N LYS A 215 -6.99 1.55 24.78
CA LYS A 215 -6.41 1.92 23.48
C LYS A 215 -6.54 0.78 22.50
N ARG A 216 -7.01 1.13 21.31
CA ARG A 216 -7.25 0.20 20.21
C ARG A 216 -6.57 0.69 18.94
N MET A 217 -6.15 -0.25 18.11
CA MET A 217 -5.57 0.02 16.80
C MET A 217 -6.65 -0.11 15.74
N PHE A 218 -6.72 0.89 14.87
CA PHE A 218 -7.63 0.95 13.74
C PHE A 218 -6.84 1.09 12.44
N CYS A 219 -7.48 0.79 11.31
CA CYS A 219 -7.00 1.12 9.98
C CYS A 219 -8.07 1.93 9.27
N ALA A 220 -7.77 3.17 8.90
CA ALA A 220 -8.62 3.97 8.03
C ALA A 220 -8.19 3.75 6.57
N SER A 221 -9.16 3.38 5.73
CA SER A 221 -8.99 3.14 4.31
C SER A 221 -9.81 4.15 3.52
N PHE A 222 -9.19 4.82 2.56
CA PHE A 222 -9.87 5.77 1.67
C PHE A 222 -9.14 5.89 0.34
N ARG A 223 -9.82 6.40 -0.69
CA ARG A 223 -9.19 6.79 -1.96
C ARG A 223 -8.74 8.23 -1.88
N ILE A 224 -7.52 8.54 -2.35
CA ILE A 224 -7.05 9.93 -2.39
C ILE A 224 -8.02 10.75 -3.27
N PRO A 225 -8.63 11.83 -2.74
CA PRO A 225 -9.52 12.67 -3.53
C PRO A 225 -8.78 13.36 -4.68
N ALA A 226 -9.44 13.54 -5.83
CA ALA A 226 -8.83 14.17 -7.00
C ALA A 226 -8.32 15.59 -6.69
N GLU A 227 -9.09 16.37 -5.95
CA GLU A 227 -8.71 17.72 -5.51
C GLU A 227 -7.48 17.77 -4.59
N VAL A 228 -7.14 16.65 -3.93
CA VAL A 228 -5.89 16.53 -3.17
C VAL A 228 -4.76 16.09 -4.10
N ALA A 229 -4.95 15.00 -4.85
CA ALA A 229 -3.92 14.40 -5.69
C ALA A 229 -3.39 15.35 -6.78
N PHE A 230 -4.27 16.19 -7.32
CA PHE A 230 -3.97 17.11 -8.44
C PHE A 230 -3.82 18.57 -8.00
N ALA A 231 -3.84 18.85 -6.70
CA ALA A 231 -3.61 20.19 -6.20
C ALA A 231 -2.25 20.74 -6.66
N GLN A 232 -2.21 22.02 -7.02
CA GLN A 232 -0.95 22.74 -7.21
C GLN A 232 -0.23 22.88 -5.85
N VAL A 233 1.08 22.63 -5.85
CA VAL A 233 1.96 22.66 -4.66
C VAL A 233 3.07 23.69 -4.86
#